data_AF-A0A1G6M1A4-F1
#
_entry.id   AF-A0A1G6M1A4-F1
#
_cell.length_a   1.000
_cell.length_b   1.000
_cell.length_c   1.000
_cell.angle_alpha   90.00
_cell.angle_beta   90.00
_cell.angle_gamma   90.00
#
_symmetry.space_group_name_H-M   'P 1'
#
loop_
_entity.id
_entity.type
_entity.pdbx_description
1 polymer ?
#
loop_
_entity_poly.entity_id
_entity_poly.type
_entity_poly.pdbx_seq_one_letter_code
_entity_poly.pdbx_strand_id
1 'polypeptide(L)'
;MPYVNIKITKEGNVTPEQKRQLIEGATKLLADVLHKNTKTLVVTIDEVDMDNWGIGGVPVTELRKIAKEKAAAEAKAAAAAAKEEAKAKKKAEKEMAKAAKAEEKAKKEAEKAAAKAETKAKKAEAKASEAAAKEEVKAKKETAKTAKKEKKAKKK
;
A
#
# COMPACT_ATOMS: atom_id res chain seq x y z
N MET A 1 -19.61 -63.47 10.48
CA MET A 1 -19.24 -62.70 11.69
C MET A 1 -18.15 -61.71 11.27
N PRO A 2 -18.52 -60.47 10.92
CA PRO A 2 -17.53 -59.51 10.42
C PRO A 2 -16.60 -58.97 11.51
N TYR A 3 -15.37 -58.65 11.11
CA TYR A 3 -14.31 -58.11 11.95
C TYR A 3 -13.74 -56.85 11.32
N VAL A 4 -13.49 -55.81 12.13
CA VAL A 4 -12.89 -54.55 11.70
C VAL A 4 -11.70 -54.24 12.61
N ASN A 5 -10.53 -54.02 12.03
CA ASN A 5 -9.36 -53.50 12.72
C ASN A 5 -9.08 -52.09 12.22
N ILE A 6 -9.16 -51.13 13.12
CA ILE A 6 -8.89 -49.72 12.86
C ILE A 6 -7.52 -49.41 13.46
N LYS A 7 -6.57 -49.03 12.61
CA LYS A 7 -5.26 -48.56 13.08
C LYS A 7 -5.15 -47.07 12.87
N ILE A 8 -4.86 -46.34 13.94
CA ILE A 8 -4.68 -44.90 13.92
C ILE A 8 -3.38 -44.54 14.60
N THR A 9 -2.77 -43.44 14.19
CA THR A 9 -1.61 -42.89 14.90
C THR A 9 -2.07 -42.22 16.19
N LYS A 10 -1.19 -42.16 17.19
CA LYS A 10 -1.41 -41.40 18.45
C LYS A 10 -1.38 -39.87 18.26
N GLU A 11 -1.60 -39.41 17.03
CA GLU A 11 -1.58 -38.00 16.69
C GLU A 11 -2.86 -37.32 17.20
N GLY A 12 -2.71 -36.20 17.92
CA GLY A 12 -3.84 -35.37 18.35
C GLY A 12 -4.64 -35.86 19.57
N ASN A 13 -4.08 -36.78 20.38
CA ASN A 13 -4.69 -37.29 21.63
C ASN A 13 -6.12 -37.82 21.43
N VAL A 14 -6.26 -38.94 20.74
CA VAL A 14 -7.57 -39.59 20.48
C VAL A 14 -8.30 -39.91 21.80
N THR A 15 -9.49 -39.33 21.98
CA THR A 15 -10.24 -39.48 23.24
C THR A 15 -11.05 -40.79 23.29
N PRO A 16 -11.41 -41.27 24.50
CA PRO A 16 -12.32 -42.40 24.65
C PRO A 16 -13.66 -42.22 23.91
N GLU A 17 -14.21 -41.00 23.91
CA GLU A 17 -15.46 -40.67 23.21
C GLU A 17 -15.32 -40.82 21.69
N GLN A 18 -14.20 -40.37 21.12
CA GLN A 18 -13.93 -40.52 19.69
C GLN A 18 -13.78 -42.00 19.30
N LYS A 19 -13.11 -42.80 20.13
CA LYS A 19 -13.04 -44.26 19.93
C LYS A 19 -14.41 -44.91 19.95
N ARG A 20 -15.26 -44.51 20.90
CA ARG A 20 -16.65 -44.99 20.98
C ARG A 20 -17.41 -44.68 19.71
N GLN A 21 -17.28 -43.46 19.18
CA GLN A 21 -17.90 -43.05 17.92
C GLN A 21 -17.39 -43.85 16.71
N LEU A 22 -16.09 -44.16 16.65
CA LEU A 22 -15.51 -44.99 15.59
C LEU A 22 -16.06 -46.42 15.62
N ILE A 23 -16.17 -47.03 16.82
CA ILE A 23 -16.73 -48.37 16.99
C ILE A 23 -18.20 -48.41 16.59
N GLU A 24 -18.98 -47.43 17.06
CA GLU A 24 -20.41 -47.31 16.76
C GLU A 24 -20.64 -47.11 15.24
N GLY A 25 -19.88 -46.20 14.63
CA GLY A 25 -19.97 -45.90 13.20
C GLY A 25 -19.63 -47.10 12.32
N ALA A 26 -18.54 -47.82 12.61
CA ALA A 26 -18.16 -49.02 11.87
C ALA A 26 -19.20 -50.15 12.00
N THR A 27 -19.73 -50.33 13.21
CA THR A 27 -20.78 -51.33 13.49
C THR A 27 -22.05 -51.01 12.70
N LYS A 28 -22.47 -49.73 12.71
CA LYS A 28 -23.65 -49.26 11.98
C LYS A 28 -23.48 -49.42 10.47
N LEU A 29 -22.32 -49.03 9.91
CA LEU A 29 -22.02 -49.17 8.49
C LEU A 29 -22.19 -50.62 8.00
N LEU A 30 -21.67 -51.57 8.77
CA LEU A 30 -21.78 -52.99 8.41
C LEU A 30 -23.21 -53.52 8.56
N ALA A 31 -23.98 -53.01 9.53
CA ALA A 31 -25.39 -53.33 9.65
C ALA A 31 -26.19 -52.81 8.45
N ASP A 32 -25.94 -51.56 8.04
CA ASP A 32 -26.68 -50.88 6.99
C ASP A 32 -26.38 -51.47 5.60
N VAL A 33 -25.10 -51.77 5.30
CA VAL A 33 -24.67 -52.23 3.96
C VAL A 33 -24.79 -53.74 3.80
N LEU A 34 -24.44 -54.52 4.83
CA LEU A 34 -24.39 -55.99 4.74
C LEU A 34 -25.55 -56.69 5.45
N HIS A 35 -26.45 -55.93 6.08
CA HIS A 35 -27.62 -56.44 6.81
C HIS A 35 -27.24 -57.54 7.83
N LYS A 36 -26.13 -57.36 8.54
CA LYS A 36 -25.62 -58.32 9.55
C LYS A 36 -26.04 -57.94 10.96
N ASN A 37 -26.09 -58.94 11.83
CA ASN A 37 -26.39 -58.76 13.25
C ASN A 37 -25.24 -58.03 13.97
N THR A 38 -25.54 -56.86 14.52
CA THR A 38 -24.61 -55.99 15.23
C THR A 38 -24.00 -56.63 16.47
N LYS A 39 -24.71 -57.56 17.12
CA LYS A 39 -24.25 -58.23 18.35
C LYS A 39 -23.07 -59.18 18.13
N THR A 40 -22.80 -59.53 16.87
CA THR A 40 -21.73 -60.47 16.50
C THR A 40 -20.54 -59.77 15.83
N LEU A 41 -20.60 -58.43 15.70
CA LEU A 41 -19.54 -57.63 15.11
C LEU A 41 -18.45 -57.37 16.16
N VAL A 42 -17.20 -57.46 15.72
CA VAL A 42 -16.05 -57.14 16.54
C VAL A 42 -15.25 -56.02 15.88
N VAL A 43 -15.02 -54.94 16.62
CA VAL A 43 -14.21 -53.80 16.18
C VAL A 43 -13.06 -53.64 17.15
N THR A 44 -11.83 -53.55 16.64
CA THR A 44 -10.62 -53.30 17.44
C THR A 44 -9.99 -52.00 16.97
N ILE A 45 -9.50 -51.18 17.91
CA ILE A 45 -8.77 -49.95 17.61
C ILE A 45 -7.35 -50.07 18.17
N ASP A 46 -6.37 -49.99 17.29
CA ASP A 46 -4.95 -50.00 17.63
C ASP A 46 -4.37 -48.61 17.44
N GLU A 47 -3.78 -48.07 18.51
CA GLU A 47 -3.04 -46.83 18.47
C GLU A 47 -1.55 -47.10 18.29
N VAL A 48 -1.03 -46.65 17.15
CA VAL A 48 0.35 -46.86 16.75
C VAL A 48 1.13 -45.56 16.92
N ASP A 49 2.38 -45.68 17.37
CA ASP A 49 3.28 -44.54 17.44
C ASP A 49 3.60 -44.02 16.02
N MET A 50 3.81 -42.71 15.87
CA MET A 50 4.16 -42.10 14.58
C MET A 50 5.52 -42.58 14.07
N ASP A 51 6.44 -42.94 14.97
CA ASP A 51 7.74 -43.51 14.58
C ASP A 51 7.60 -44.94 14.01
N ASN A 52 6.53 -45.63 14.40
CA ASN A 52 6.19 -46.96 13.90
C ASN A 52 5.24 -46.91 12.69
N TRP A 53 4.89 -45.71 12.21
CA TRP A 53 4.03 -45.50 11.06
C TRP A 53 4.82 -44.84 9.93
N GLY A 54 5.09 -45.58 8.87
CA GLY A 54 5.86 -45.10 7.72
C GLY A 54 4.98 -44.80 6.50
N ILE A 55 5.30 -43.73 5.78
CA ILE A 55 4.74 -43.43 4.46
C ILE A 55 5.91 -43.27 3.48
N GLY A 56 5.93 -44.06 2.41
CA GLY A 56 7.01 -44.01 1.42
C GLY A 56 8.40 -44.35 1.98
N GLY A 57 8.46 -45.15 3.05
CA GLY A 57 9.72 -45.52 3.72
C GLY A 57 10.21 -44.54 4.78
N VAL A 58 9.46 -43.46 5.06
CA VAL A 58 9.85 -42.44 6.05
C VAL A 58 8.84 -42.43 7.22
N PRO A 59 9.29 -42.40 8.49
CA PRO A 59 8.40 -42.27 9.63
C PRO A 59 7.57 -40.99 9.58
N VAL A 60 6.31 -41.05 10.01
CA VAL A 60 5.39 -39.90 10.00
C VAL A 60 5.92 -38.74 10.85
N THR A 61 6.62 -39.04 11.94
CA THR A 61 7.28 -38.02 12.78
C THR A 61 8.23 -37.14 11.98
N GLU A 62 9.03 -37.72 11.08
CA GLU A 62 9.96 -36.99 10.23
C GLU A 62 9.22 -36.19 9.16
N LEU A 63 8.21 -36.78 8.52
CA LEU A 63 7.38 -36.10 7.54
C LEU A 63 6.70 -34.84 8.13
N ARG A 64 6.24 -34.92 9.38
CA ARG A 64 5.64 -33.78 10.09
C ARG A 64 6.67 -32.69 10.40
N LYS A 65 7.90 -33.06 10.77
CA LYS A 65 9.00 -32.10 10.98
C LYS A 65 9.32 -31.37 9.68
N ILE A 66 9.52 -32.11 8.59
CA ILE A 66 9.81 -31.53 7.26
C ILE A 66 8.67 -30.61 6.82
N ALA A 67 7.42 -31.01 6.99
CA ALA A 67 6.27 -30.17 6.67
C ALA A 67 6.23 -28.88 7.50
N LYS A 68 6.52 -28.96 8.81
CA LYS A 68 6.56 -27.79 9.69
C LYS A 68 7.72 -26.85 9.35
N GLU A 69 8.89 -27.39 9.06
CA GLU A 69 10.06 -26.62 8.64
C GLU A 69 9.82 -25.95 7.28
N LYS A 70 9.25 -26.68 6.33
CA LYS A 70 8.83 -26.14 5.03
C LYS A 70 7.81 -25.03 5.20
N ALA A 71 6.76 -25.25 5.98
CA ALA A 71 5.74 -24.22 6.26
C ALA A 71 6.35 -22.98 6.94
N ALA A 72 7.28 -23.17 7.89
CA ALA A 72 7.98 -22.06 8.53
C ALA A 72 8.91 -21.31 7.57
N ALA A 73 9.58 -22.01 6.66
CA ALA A 73 10.42 -21.42 5.63
C ALA A 73 9.59 -20.62 4.62
N GLU A 74 8.47 -21.20 4.15
CA GLU A 74 7.52 -20.54 3.25
C GLU A 74 6.89 -19.31 3.91
N ALA A 75 6.50 -19.39 5.19
CA ALA A 75 6.00 -18.24 5.93
C ALA A 75 7.05 -17.13 6.09
N LYS A 76 8.32 -17.48 6.34
CA LYS A 76 9.42 -16.51 6.40
C LYS A 76 9.70 -15.88 5.04
N ALA A 77 9.67 -16.66 3.96
CA ALA A 77 9.86 -16.17 2.60
C ALA A 77 8.73 -15.21 2.18
N ALA A 78 7.47 -15.56 2.48
CA ALA A 78 6.32 -14.69 2.24
C ALA A 78 6.41 -13.39 3.04
N ALA A 79 6.82 -13.47 4.31
CA ALA A 79 7.01 -12.28 5.15
C ALA A 79 8.17 -11.38 4.67
N ALA A 80 9.24 -11.96 4.12
CA ALA A 80 10.35 -11.21 3.55
C ALA A 80 9.92 -10.49 2.25
N ALA A 81 9.20 -11.18 1.36
CA ALA A 81 8.66 -10.58 0.14
C ALA A 81 7.69 -9.41 0.44
N ALA A 82 6.80 -9.58 1.40
CA ALA A 82 5.87 -8.53 1.80
C ALA A 82 6.57 -7.29 2.40
N LYS A 83 7.68 -7.48 3.14
CA LYS A 83 8.49 -6.38 3.67
C LYS A 83 9.24 -5.62 2.57
N GLU A 84 9.72 -6.33 1.55
CA GLU A 84 10.38 -5.75 0.37
C GLU A 84 9.42 -4.86 -0.43
N GLU A 85 8.21 -5.36 -0.73
CA GLU A 85 7.16 -4.58 -1.38
C GLU A 85 6.71 -3.36 -0.56
N ALA A 86 6.55 -3.51 0.75
CA ALA A 86 6.18 -2.40 1.63
C ALA A 86 7.27 -1.32 1.65
N LYS A 87 8.55 -1.72 1.64
CA LYS A 87 9.69 -0.80 1.58
C LYS A 87 9.76 -0.07 0.23
N ALA A 88 9.46 -0.75 -0.87
CA ALA A 88 9.37 -0.16 -2.20
C ALA A 88 8.23 0.86 -2.32
N LYS A 89 7.03 0.53 -1.83
CA LYS A 89 5.87 1.45 -1.80
C LYS A 89 6.16 2.70 -0.97
N LYS A 90 6.77 2.55 0.21
CA LYS A 90 7.14 3.68 1.08
C LYS A 90 8.23 4.57 0.46
N LYS A 91 9.15 3.99 -0.31
CA LYS A 91 10.18 4.73 -1.05
C LYS A 91 9.56 5.53 -2.21
N ALA A 92 8.64 4.92 -2.96
CA ALA A 92 7.93 5.58 -4.06
C ALA A 92 7.05 6.74 -3.57
N GLU A 93 6.32 6.55 -2.46
CA GLU A 93 5.51 7.61 -1.85
C GLU A 93 6.37 8.79 -1.37
N LYS A 94 7.55 8.51 -0.80
CA LYS A 94 8.51 9.53 -0.37
C LYS A 94 9.13 10.28 -1.55
N GLU A 95 9.38 9.62 -2.67
CA GLU A 95 9.87 10.27 -3.90
C GLU A 95 8.79 11.13 -4.57
N MET A 96 7.55 10.64 -4.65
CA MET A 96 6.41 11.43 -5.16
C MET A 96 6.14 12.67 -4.30
N ALA A 97 6.19 12.54 -2.97
CA ALA A 97 6.05 13.68 -2.06
C ALA A 97 7.18 14.71 -2.21
N LYS A 98 8.40 14.26 -2.54
CA LYS A 98 9.55 15.15 -2.80
C LYS A 98 9.40 15.88 -4.14
N ALA A 99 8.91 15.20 -5.17
CA ALA A 99 8.63 15.80 -6.47
C ALA A 99 7.53 16.87 -6.39
N ALA A 100 6.42 16.58 -5.70
CA ALA A 100 5.32 17.52 -5.52
C ALA A 100 5.75 18.81 -4.80
N LYS A 101 6.58 18.69 -3.74
CA LYS A 101 7.14 19.86 -3.04
C LYS A 101 8.09 20.68 -3.91
N ALA A 102 8.84 20.06 -4.81
CA ALA A 102 9.72 20.77 -5.74
C ALA A 102 8.92 21.56 -6.78
N GLU A 103 7.82 20.98 -7.28
CA GLU A 103 6.93 21.61 -8.24
C GLU A 103 6.16 22.80 -7.62
N GLU A 104 5.70 22.67 -6.38
CA GLU A 104 5.06 23.76 -5.63
C GLU A 104 6.04 24.92 -5.35
N LYS A 105 7.29 24.59 -5.02
CA LYS A 105 8.34 25.59 -4.81
C LYS A 105 8.66 26.36 -6.10
N ALA A 106 8.72 25.67 -7.24
CA ALA A 106 8.95 26.29 -8.54
C ALA A 106 7.80 27.23 -8.94
N LYS A 107 6.54 26.83 -8.70
CA LYS A 107 5.38 27.70 -8.94
C LYS A 107 5.38 28.96 -8.07
N LYS A 108 5.70 28.83 -6.79
CA LYS A 108 5.83 30.00 -5.88
C LYS A 108 6.97 30.94 -6.26
N GLU A 109 8.09 30.41 -6.74
CA GLU A 109 9.21 31.23 -7.24
C GLU A 109 8.85 31.95 -8.55
N ALA A 110 8.11 31.30 -9.45
CA ALA A 110 7.63 31.92 -10.68
C ALA A 110 6.59 33.03 -10.42
N GLU A 111 5.66 32.82 -9.49
CA GLU A 111 4.67 33.82 -9.09
C GLU A 111 5.34 35.05 -8.44
N LYS A 112 6.35 34.82 -7.59
CA LYS A 112 7.14 35.90 -6.99
C LYS A 112 7.96 36.67 -8.02
N ALA A 113 8.43 36.01 -9.08
CA ALA A 113 9.12 36.65 -10.19
C ALA A 113 8.15 37.50 -11.04
N ALA A 114 6.95 37.00 -11.30
CA ALA A 114 5.90 37.73 -12.03
C ALA A 114 5.44 38.97 -11.26
N ALA A 115 5.20 38.86 -9.95
CA ALA A 115 4.84 40.00 -9.11
C ALA A 115 5.94 41.08 -9.09
N LYS A 116 7.22 40.68 -9.06
CA LYS A 116 8.35 41.61 -9.16
C LYS A 116 8.41 42.32 -10.53
N ALA A 117 8.10 41.62 -11.61
CA ALA A 117 8.07 42.19 -12.95
C ALA A 117 6.95 43.22 -13.09
N GLU A 118 5.76 42.92 -12.58
CA GLU A 118 4.60 43.81 -12.62
C GLU A 118 4.82 45.09 -11.78
N THR A 119 5.47 44.96 -10.62
CA THR A 119 5.85 46.11 -9.78
C THR A 119 6.88 47.00 -10.48
N LYS A 120 7.81 46.40 -11.23
CA LYS A 120 8.83 47.12 -12.00
C LYS A 120 8.22 47.84 -13.21
N ALA A 121 7.23 47.25 -13.86
CA ALA A 121 6.47 47.86 -14.96
C ALA A 121 5.67 49.08 -14.47
N LYS A 122 4.90 48.95 -13.38
CA LYS A 122 4.14 50.06 -12.78
C LYS A 122 5.04 51.23 -12.36
N LYS A 123 6.26 50.94 -11.85
CA LYS A 123 7.26 51.97 -11.51
C LYS A 123 7.85 52.67 -12.74
N ALA A 124 7.99 51.97 -13.86
CA ALA A 124 8.44 52.56 -15.12
C ALA A 124 7.36 53.47 -15.72
N GLU A 125 6.10 53.04 -15.64
CA GLU A 125 4.93 53.78 -16.13
C GLU A 125 4.70 55.07 -15.33
N ALA A 126 4.85 55.02 -14.00
CA ALA A 126 4.79 56.21 -13.14
C ALA A 126 5.92 57.20 -13.42
N LYS A 127 7.12 56.72 -13.80
CA LYS A 127 8.22 57.60 -14.21
C LYS A 127 7.98 58.25 -15.58
N ALA A 128 7.33 57.54 -16.50
CA ALA A 128 6.99 58.06 -17.81
C ALA A 128 5.90 59.13 -17.72
N SER A 129 4.88 58.94 -16.86
CA SER A 129 3.84 59.95 -16.65
C SER A 129 4.37 61.21 -15.95
N GLU A 130 5.31 61.07 -15.02
CA GLU A 130 5.98 62.21 -14.39
C GLU A 130 6.86 63.01 -15.39
N ALA A 131 7.50 62.32 -16.33
CA ALA A 131 8.28 62.96 -17.39
C ALA A 131 7.39 63.71 -18.40
N ALA A 132 6.27 63.12 -18.79
CA ALA A 132 5.29 63.74 -19.69
C ALA A 132 4.67 65.01 -19.07
N ALA A 133 4.32 64.97 -17.78
CA ALA A 133 3.80 66.13 -17.06
C ALA A 133 4.81 67.30 -17.00
N LYS A 134 6.11 66.98 -16.85
CA LYS A 134 7.18 68.00 -16.85
C LYS A 134 7.37 68.63 -18.23
N GLU A 135 7.16 67.88 -19.31
CA GLU A 135 7.26 68.38 -20.68
C GLU A 135 6.07 69.30 -21.03
N GLU A 136 4.86 68.94 -20.58
CA GLU A 136 3.66 69.75 -20.78
C GLU A 136 3.74 71.12 -20.05
N VAL A 137 4.33 71.14 -18.84
CA VAL A 137 4.58 72.38 -18.09
C VAL A 137 5.63 73.26 -18.79
N LYS A 138 6.63 72.64 -19.44
CA LYS A 138 7.65 73.35 -20.23
C LYS A 138 7.03 73.98 -21.49
N ALA A 139 6.16 73.25 -22.19
CA ALA A 139 5.43 73.74 -23.36
C ALA A 139 4.50 74.91 -23.01
N LYS A 140 3.76 74.83 -21.89
CA LYS A 140 2.90 75.93 -21.40
C LYS A 140 3.69 77.18 -21.01
N LYS A 141 4.94 77.02 -20.55
CA LYS A 141 5.83 78.13 -20.21
C LYS A 141 6.43 78.80 -21.45
N GLU A 142 6.63 78.06 -22.54
CA GLU A 142 7.07 78.60 -23.84
C GLU A 142 5.96 79.34 -24.57
N THR A 143 4.73 78.82 -24.57
CA THR A 143 3.57 79.52 -25.17
C THR A 143 3.21 80.81 -24.44
N ALA A 144 3.40 80.86 -23.12
CA ALA A 144 3.27 82.09 -22.34
C ALA A 144 4.36 83.13 -22.69
N LYS A 145 5.56 82.69 -23.09
CA LYS A 145 6.65 83.58 -23.52
C LYS A 145 6.41 84.16 -24.91
N THR A 146 5.89 83.39 -25.85
CA THR A 146 5.54 83.87 -27.20
C THR A 146 4.35 84.82 -27.19
N ALA A 147 3.30 84.54 -26.41
CA ALA A 147 2.16 85.44 -26.26
C ALA A 147 2.54 86.81 -25.63
N LYS A 148 3.53 86.83 -24.73
CA LYS A 148 4.04 88.08 -24.13
C LYS A 148 4.90 88.89 -25.11
N LYS A 149 5.51 88.24 -26.11
CA LYS A 149 6.29 88.87 -27.18
C LYS A 149 5.38 89.53 -28.22
N GLU A 150 4.28 88.88 -28.62
CA GLU A 150 3.28 89.45 -29.53
C GLU A 150 2.52 90.65 -28.95
N LYS A 151 2.16 90.60 -27.66
CA LYS A 151 1.54 91.77 -26.99
C LYS A 151 2.46 92.99 -26.92
N LYS A 152 3.78 92.81 -27.03
CA LYS A 152 4.77 93.89 -27.05
C LYS A 152 5.00 94.47 -28.46
N ALA A 153 4.66 93.72 -29.51
CA ALA A 153 4.77 94.16 -30.90
C ALA A 153 3.56 94.99 -31.38
N LYS A 154 2.38 94.80 -30.77
CA LYS A 154 1.15 95.56 -31.08
C LYS A 154 1.01 96.93 -30.38
N LYS A 155 2.06 97.42 -29.70
CA LYS A 155 2.05 98.70 -28.96
C LYS A 155 3.12 99.70 -29.43
N LYS A 156 3.57 99.57 -30.69
CA LYS A 156 4.41 100.56 -31.38
C LYS A 156 3.70 101.03 -32.65
#